data_AF-A0A381NKR9-F1
#
_entry.id   AF-A0A381NKR9-F1
#
_cell.length_a   1.000
_cell.length_b   1.000
_cell.length_c   1.000
_cell.angle_alpha   90.00
_cell.angle_beta   90.00
_cell.angle_gamma   90.00
#
_symmetry.space_group_name_H-M   'P 1'
#
loop_
_entity.id
_entity.type
_entity.pdbx_description
1 polymer ?
#
loop_
_entity_poly.entity_id
_entity_poly.type
_entity_poly.pdbx_seq_one_letter_code
_entity_poly.pdbx_strand_id
1 'polypeptide(L)' 'MEGDTVEAALRALTDHYTELGSLVWKSLNLNPVLVVFLNGCQLKNSELGVKVRAGDEITILSALEGG' A
#
# COMPACT_ATOMS: atom_id res chain seq x y z
N MET A 1 -1.93 9.26 19.26
CA MET A 1 -1.57 9.17 17.83
C MET A 1 -2.60 8.26 17.20
N GLU A 2 -3.52 8.86 16.43
CA GLU A 2 -4.45 8.12 15.58
C GLU A 2 -3.64 7.22 14.65
N GLY A 3 -3.91 5.91 14.67
CA GLY A 3 -3.25 5.00 13.74
C GLY A 3 -3.74 5.32 12.33
N ASP A 4 -2.83 5.79 11.48
CA ASP A 4 -3.04 5.87 10.04
C ASP A 4 -3.46 4.50 9.51
N THR A 5 -4.23 4.45 8.43
CA THR A 5 -4.54 3.19 7.76
C THR A 5 -3.43 2.84 6.77
N VAL A 6 -3.37 1.58 6.33
CA VAL A 6 -2.45 1.19 5.24
C VAL A 6 -2.71 2.05 4.00
N GLU A 7 -3.97 2.31 3.66
CA GLU A 7 -4.34 3.22 2.57
C GLU A 7 -3.79 4.65 2.79
N ALA A 8 -3.95 5.22 3.99
CA ALA A 8 -3.47 6.56 4.29
C ALA A 8 -1.93 6.65 4.23
N ALA A 9 -1.23 5.64 4.75
CA ALA A 9 0.22 5.55 4.69
C ALA A 9 0.73 5.44 3.25
N LEU A 10 0.09 4.60 2.43
CA LEU A 10 0.38 4.51 0.99
C LEU A 10 0.10 5.84 0.29
N ARG A 11 -0.98 6.54 0.67
CA ARG A 11 -1.33 7.82 0.07
C ARG A 11 -0.29 8.89 0.39
N ALA A 12 0.11 8.99 1.65
CA ALA A 12 1.17 9.89 2.09
C ALA A 12 2.50 9.60 1.40
N LEU A 13 2.85 8.31 1.22
CA LEU A 13 4.04 7.90 0.48
C LEU A 13 3.98 8.37 -0.99
N THR A 14 2.85 8.15 -1.67
CA THR A 14 2.68 8.58 -3.06
C THR A 14 2.50 10.08 -3.25
N ASP A 15 2.08 10.79 -2.22
CA ASP A 15 2.02 12.25 -2.20
C ASP A 15 3.43 12.83 -2.12
N HIS A 16 4.28 12.23 -1.27
CA HIS A 16 5.69 12.60 -1.17
C HIS A 16 6.50 12.19 -2.41
N TYR A 17 6.21 11.02 -2.98
CA TYR A 17 6.85 10.48 -4.19
C TYR A 17 5.82 10.34 -5.32
N THR A 18 5.51 11.46 -5.96
CA THR A 18 4.47 11.56 -6.99
C THR A 18 4.67 10.61 -8.18
N GLU A 19 5.91 10.25 -8.50
CA GLU A 19 6.25 9.24 -9.51
C GLU A 19 5.70 7.84 -9.19
N LEU A 20 5.63 7.49 -7.89
CA LEU A 20 5.04 6.22 -7.44
C LEU A 20 3.51 6.24 -7.48
N GLY A 21 2.90 7.42 -7.52
CA GLY A 21 1.44 7.58 -7.46
C GLY A 21 0.70 6.80 -8.55
N SER A 22 1.18 6.88 -9.80
CA SER A 22 0.56 6.14 -10.93
C SER A 22 0.90 4.65 -10.94
N LEU A 23 1.97 4.24 -10.25
CA LEU A 23 2.34 2.84 -10.10
C LEU A 23 1.51 2.17 -9.02
N VAL A 24 1.32 2.85 -7.89
CA VAL A 24 0.58 2.37 -6.72
C VAL A 24 -0.92 2.45 -6.90
N TRP A 25 -1.42 3.53 -7.49
CA TRP A 25 -2.85 3.78 -7.64
C TRP A 25 -3.28 3.68 -9.09
N LYS A 26 -4.27 2.85 -9.36
CA LYS A 26 -4.98 2.78 -10.64
C LYS A 26 -6.38 3.37 -10.44
N SER A 27 -6.56 4.60 -10.91
CA SER A 27 -7.74 5.42 -10.59
C SER A 27 -7.86 5.66 -9.08
N LEU A 28 -8.96 5.22 -8.46
CA LEU A 28 -9.21 5.39 -7.01
C LEU A 28 -8.82 4.15 -6.19
N ASN A 29 -8.30 3.09 -6.83
CA ASN A 29 -8.00 1.83 -6.16
C ASN A 29 -6.50 1.51 -6.26
N LEU A 30 -6.02 0.67 -5.35
CA LEU A 30 -4.69 0.08 -5.47
C LEU A 30 -4.57 -0.63 -6.83
N ASN A 31 -3.44 -0.45 -7.50
CA ASN A 31 -3.16 -1.09 -8.77
C ASN A 31 -3.21 -2.62 -8.61
N PRO A 32 -4.04 -3.34 -9.38
CA PRO A 32 -4.25 -4.78 -9.20
C PRO A 32 -3.00 -5.64 -9.43
N VAL A 33 -1.97 -5.09 -10.08
CA VAL A 33 -0.66 -5.76 -10.24
C VAL A 33 0.24 -5.59 -9.02
N LEU A 34 -0.21 -4.91 -7.97
CA LEU A 34 0.54 -4.76 -6.73
C LEU A 34 -0.07 -5.61 -5.63
N VAL A 35 0.82 -6.13 -4.79
CA VAL A 35 0.48 -6.87 -3.58
C VAL A 35 1.05 -6.12 -2.40
N VAL A 36 0.20 -5.85 -1.41
CA VAL A 36 0.57 -5.15 -0.18
C VAL A 36 0.60 -6.15 0.96
N PHE A 37 1.64 -6.06 1.79
CA PHE A 37 1.80 -6.83 3.00
C PHE A 37 1.89 -5.88 4.19
N LEU A 38 1.29 -6.27 5.30
CA LEU A 38 1.44 -5.62 6.60
C LEU A 38 2.04 -6.63 7.57
N ASN A 39 3.25 -6.36 8.05
CA ASN A 39 4.03 -7.27 8.90
C ASN A 39 4.12 -8.70 8.33
N GLY A 40 4.32 -8.82 7.01
CA GLY A 40 4.38 -10.11 6.31
C GLY A 40 3.03 -10.76 6.00
N CYS A 41 1.91 -10.20 6.44
CA CYS A 41 0.57 -10.68 6.07
C CYS A 41 0.07 -9.94 4.83
N GLN A 42 -0.24 -10.70 3.76
CA GLN A 42 -0.81 -10.13 2.54
C GLN A 42 -2.21 -9.55 2.81
N LEU A 43 -2.43 -8.31 2.38
CA LEU A 43 -3.72 -7.64 2.46
C LEU A 43 -4.45 -7.70 1.13
N LYS A 44 -5.76 -7.91 1.18
CA LYS A 44 -6.63 -7.67 0.02
C LYS A 44 -6.93 -6.19 -0.11
N ASN A 45 -7.38 -5.76 -1.30
CA ASN A 45 -7.77 -4.38 -1.55
C ASN A 45 -8.85 -3.88 -0.55
N SER A 46 -9.82 -4.74 -0.21
CA SER A 46 -10.84 -4.46 0.81
C SER A 46 -10.30 -4.34 2.25
N GLU A 47 -9.03 -4.70 2.49
CA GLU A 47 -8.39 -4.71 3.81
C GLU A 47 -7.39 -3.55 3.99
N LEU A 48 -7.29 -2.62 3.02
CA LEU A 48 -6.39 -1.46 3.13
C LEU A 48 -6.82 -0.44 4.20
N GLY A 49 -8.06 -0.56 4.70
CA GLY A 49 -8.55 0.20 5.86
C GLY A 49 -8.01 -0.28 7.21
N VAL A 50 -7.17 -1.33 7.23
CA VAL A 50 -6.50 -1.78 8.46
C VAL A 50 -5.60 -0.67 9.00
N LYS A 51 -5.67 -0.45 10.32
CA LYS A 51 -4.84 0.52 11.02
C LYS A 51 -3.40 0.03 11.10
N VAL A 52 -2.46 0.88 10.72
CA VAL A 52 -1.04 0.74 10.99
C VAL A 52 -0.68 1.46 12.29
N ARG A 53 0.31 0.88 12.97
CA ARG A 53 0.89 1.37 14.21
C ARG A 53 2.37 1.69 13.95
N ALA A 54 2.93 2.55 14.79
CA ALA A 54 4.35 2.82 14.75
C ALA A 54 5.13 1.51 14.99
N GLY A 55 6.03 1.18 14.06
CA GLY A 55 6.80 -0.06 14.06
C GLY A 55 6.24 -1.15 13.15
N ASP A 56 5.04 -0.97 12.58
CA ASP A 56 4.55 -1.88 11.54
C ASP A 56 5.32 -1.69 10.23
N GLU A 57 5.60 -2.80 9.55
CA GLU A 57 6.21 -2.79 8.23
C GLU A 57 5.14 -2.95 7.14
N ILE A 58 5.15 -2.04 6.17
CA ILE A 58 4.31 -2.14 4.97
C ILE A 58 5.23 -2.49 3.79
N THR A 59 5.03 -3.67 3.20
CA THR A 59 5.77 -4.10 2.01
C THR A 59 4.87 -4.01 0.79
N ILE A 60 5.36 -3.42 -0.30
CA ILE A 60 4.66 -3.35 -1.58
C ILE A 60 5.49 -4.12 -2.60
N LEU A 61 4.89 -5.14 -3.23
CA LEU A 61 5.53 -5.92 -4.27
C LEU A 61 4.74 -5.76 -5.57
N SER A 62 5.44 -5.58 -6.67
CA SER A 62 4.82 -5.71 -7.99
C SER A 62 4.75 -7.18 -8.39
N ALA A 63 3.55 -7.64 -8.70
CA ALA A 63 3.28 -8.91 -9.36
C ALA A 63 3.64 -8.90 -10.86
N LEU A 64 4.33 -7.86 -11.34
CA LEU A 64 5.00 -7.89 -12.65
C LEU A 64 5.96 -9.08 -12.63
N GLU A 65 5.62 -10.03 -13.47
CA GLU A 65 6.10 -11.40 -13.55
C GLU A 65 7.59 -11.54 -13.26
N GLY A 66 7.92 -12.46 -12.35
CA GLY A 66 9.22 -13.09 -12.37
C GLY A 66 9.29 -13.99 -13.61
N GLY A 67 10.01 -13.55 -14.65
CA GLY A 67 10.41 -14.37 -15.79
C GLY A 67 9.93 -13.86 -17.14
#